data_AF-A0A952H416-F1
#
_entry.id   AF-A0A952H416-F1
#
_cell.length_a   1.000
_cell.length_b   1.000
_cell.length_c   1.000
_cell.angle_alpha   90.00
_cell.angle_beta   90.00
_cell.angle_gamma   90.00
#
_symmetry.space_group_name_H-M   'P 1'
#
loop_
_entity.id
_entity.type
_entity.pdbx_description
1 polymer ?
#
loop_
_entity_poly.entity_id
_entity_poly.type
_entity_poly.pdbx_seq_one_letter_code
_entity_poly.pdbx_strand_id
1 'polypeptide(L)'
;MNPTTELQRPPRVRVQRRAVHGVLLLDKPLGLSSNDALQKAKWLLRAEKAGHTGTLDPLATGLLPLCFGAATKFSQLSLDADKRYLATLALGIRTTTGDAEGEVLERHDAEHITPGGASLAALRRTGSGNLTLDGSITLSGLEALPEEQRATLLTSPDRLLADAPELRLPASEAARFLSGLRRRVDAPDAERVRVYGP
;
A
#
# COMPACT_ATOMS: atom_id res chain seq x y z
N MET A 1 57.92 2.81 -7.61
CA MET A 1 56.83 2.53 -6.65
C MET A 1 55.90 3.72 -6.66
N ASN A 2 54.69 3.61 -7.21
CA ASN A 2 53.66 4.64 -7.08
C ASN A 2 52.73 4.24 -5.93
N PRO A 3 52.47 5.12 -4.94
CA PRO A 3 51.52 4.82 -3.89
C PRO A 3 50.09 4.89 -4.43
N THR A 4 49.34 3.82 -4.23
CA THR A 4 47.90 3.73 -4.51
C THR A 4 47.17 4.75 -3.66
N THR A 5 46.59 5.78 -4.27
CA THR A 5 45.74 6.74 -3.58
C THR A 5 44.40 6.08 -3.28
N GLU A 6 44.14 5.76 -2.01
CA GLU A 6 42.83 5.32 -1.54
C GLU A 6 41.81 6.45 -1.77
N LEU A 7 40.87 6.23 -2.69
CA LEU A 7 39.72 7.10 -2.89
C LEU A 7 38.83 7.02 -1.64
N GLN A 8 38.95 8.00 -0.74
CA GLN A 8 38.04 8.18 0.39
C GLN A 8 36.60 8.35 -0.15
N ARG A 9 35.71 7.42 0.22
CA ARG A 9 34.27 7.55 -0.08
C ARG A 9 33.74 8.80 0.64
N PRO A 10 32.99 9.67 -0.07
CA PRO A 10 32.44 10.86 0.55
C PRO A 10 31.52 10.49 1.73
N PRO A 11 31.48 11.32 2.78
CA PRO A 11 30.64 11.06 3.94
C PRO A 11 29.17 10.97 3.50
N ARG A 12 28.48 9.90 3.91
CA ARG A 12 27.06 9.72 3.65
C ARG A 12 26.28 10.85 4.31
N VAL A 13 25.76 11.78 3.51
CA VAL A 13 24.83 12.81 3.98
C VAL A 13 23.61 12.11 4.57
N ARG A 14 23.38 12.27 5.88
CA ARG A 14 22.19 11.73 6.54
C ARG A 14 20.97 12.47 6.01
N VAL A 15 20.10 11.75 5.30
CA VAL A 15 18.81 12.28 4.84
C VAL A 15 17.96 12.59 6.07
N GLN A 16 17.63 13.87 6.28
CA GLN A 16 16.75 14.31 7.36
C GLN A 16 15.33 13.76 7.12
N ARG A 17 14.79 13.03 8.09
CA ARG A 17 13.44 12.48 8.02
C ARG A 17 12.40 13.57 8.32
N ARG A 18 11.18 13.39 7.82
CA ARG A 18 10.04 14.29 7.93
C ARG A 18 8.83 13.57 8.52
N ALA A 19 8.10 14.27 9.40
CA ALA A 19 6.80 13.84 9.90
C ALA A 19 5.72 14.09 8.82
N VAL A 20 5.66 13.21 7.83
CA VAL A 20 4.58 13.22 6.81
C VAL A 20 3.43 12.30 7.25
N HIS A 21 2.20 12.70 6.94
CA HIS A 21 0.99 12.01 7.35
C HIS A 21 0.04 11.89 6.15
N GLY A 22 -0.51 10.70 5.93
CA GLY A 22 -1.49 10.47 4.87
C GLY A 22 -1.32 9.12 4.21
N VAL A 23 -2.04 8.93 3.10
CA VAL A 23 -2.09 7.69 2.33
C VAL A 23 -1.65 7.96 0.90
N LEU A 24 -0.67 7.17 0.44
CA LEU A 24 -0.27 7.11 -0.96
C LEU A 24 -0.85 5.84 -1.57
N LEU A 25 -1.51 5.98 -2.72
CA LEU A 25 -1.90 4.82 -3.53
C LEU A 25 -0.76 4.50 -4.48
N LEU A 26 -0.02 3.42 -4.22
CA LEU A 26 1.07 2.99 -5.08
C LEU A 26 0.55 1.97 -6.11
N ASP A 27 0.91 2.13 -7.37
CA ASP A 27 0.89 1.03 -8.35
C ASP A 27 2.22 0.27 -8.23
N LYS A 28 2.21 -0.83 -7.46
CA LYS A 28 3.40 -1.64 -7.19
C LYS A 28 3.88 -2.27 -8.50
N PRO A 29 5.16 -2.07 -8.90
CA PRO A 29 5.69 -2.74 -10.06
C PRO A 29 5.92 -4.24 -9.80
N LEU A 30 6.08 -4.97 -10.89
CA LEU A 30 6.46 -6.38 -10.89
C LEU A 30 7.88 -6.56 -10.28
N GLY A 31 8.10 -7.69 -9.61
CA GLY A 31 9.42 -8.12 -9.13
C GLY A 31 9.85 -7.53 -7.78
N LEU A 32 9.15 -6.52 -7.26
CA LEU A 32 9.41 -6.01 -5.90
C LEU A 32 8.49 -6.67 -4.88
N SER A 33 9.03 -7.01 -3.71
CA SER A 33 8.17 -7.29 -2.56
C SER A 33 7.41 -6.02 -2.15
N SER A 34 6.29 -6.20 -1.46
CA SER A 34 5.53 -5.05 -0.92
C SER A 34 6.32 -4.21 0.07
N ASN A 35 7.21 -4.84 0.85
CA ASN A 35 8.08 -4.12 1.77
C ASN A 35 9.16 -3.32 1.02
N ASP A 36 9.76 -3.86 -0.05
CA ASP A 36 10.75 -3.11 -0.84
C ASP A 36 10.13 -1.85 -1.46
N ALA A 37 8.93 -2.00 -2.01
CA ALA A 37 8.16 -0.87 -2.54
C ALA A 37 7.84 0.17 -1.44
N LEU A 38 7.40 -0.28 -0.26
CA LEU A 38 7.17 0.57 0.91
C LEU A 38 8.44 1.31 1.33
N GLN A 39 9.58 0.63 1.44
CA GLN A 39 10.84 1.25 1.88
C GLN A 39 11.32 2.27 0.84
N LYS A 40 11.20 1.99 -0.46
CA LYS A 40 11.54 2.94 -1.52
C LYS A 40 10.66 4.20 -1.43
N ALA A 41 9.33 4.05 -1.33
CA ALA A 41 8.42 5.18 -1.17
C ALA A 41 8.69 5.98 0.13
N LYS A 42 8.94 5.29 1.26
CA LYS A 42 9.31 5.89 2.55
C LYS A 42 10.60 6.71 2.43
N TRP A 43 11.59 6.23 1.68
CA TRP A 43 12.82 6.96 1.43
C TRP A 43 12.57 8.19 0.53
N LEU A 44 11.84 8.03 -0.58
CA LEU A 44 11.51 9.13 -1.50
C LEU A 44 10.74 10.28 -0.84
N LEU A 45 9.85 9.96 0.12
CA LEU A 45 9.08 10.93 0.91
C LEU A 45 9.81 11.41 2.17
N ARG A 46 11.02 10.86 2.44
CA ARG A 46 11.77 11.07 3.70
C ARG A 46 10.94 10.78 4.95
N ALA A 47 9.93 9.91 4.87
CA ALA A 47 9.00 9.68 5.96
C ALA A 47 9.67 8.96 7.15
N GLU A 48 9.35 9.37 8.37
CA GLU A 48 9.80 8.73 9.61
C GLU A 48 9.15 7.34 9.79
N LYS A 49 7.83 7.28 9.59
CA LYS A 49 7.00 6.10 9.80
C LYS A 49 6.16 5.82 8.56
N ALA A 50 6.12 4.54 8.15
CA ALA A 50 5.28 4.08 7.06
C ALA A 50 4.87 2.61 7.28
N GLY A 51 3.77 2.19 6.68
CA GLY A 51 3.29 0.81 6.62
C GLY A 51 2.41 0.60 5.39
N HIS A 52 2.16 -0.65 4.99
CA HIS A 52 1.24 -0.99 3.90
C HIS A 52 -0.04 -1.65 4.41
N THR A 53 -1.11 -1.63 3.61
CA THR A 53 -2.43 -2.17 4.02
C THR A 53 -2.75 -3.55 3.42
N GLY A 54 -1.73 -4.28 2.99
CA GLY A 54 -1.84 -5.67 2.54
C GLY A 54 -0.72 -6.03 1.59
N THR A 55 -0.20 -7.25 1.73
CA THR A 55 0.91 -7.73 0.90
C THR A 55 0.43 -8.04 -0.53
N LEU A 56 1.33 -7.84 -1.46
CA LEU A 56 1.36 -8.36 -2.83
C LEU A 56 2.70 -9.07 -2.99
N ASP A 57 2.63 -10.28 -3.52
CA ASP A 57 3.81 -11.07 -3.86
C ASP A 57 4.63 -10.38 -4.96
N PRO A 58 5.92 -10.73 -5.13
CA PRO A 58 6.76 -10.15 -6.16
C PRO A 58 6.16 -10.28 -7.56
N LEU A 59 5.52 -11.40 -7.92
CA LEU A 59 4.84 -11.55 -9.23
C LEU A 59 3.61 -10.65 -9.42
N ALA A 60 3.04 -10.14 -8.32
CA ALA A 60 1.82 -9.36 -8.40
C ALA A 60 2.14 -7.88 -8.67
N THR A 61 1.26 -7.18 -9.37
CA THR A 61 1.33 -5.72 -9.59
C THR A 61 0.07 -5.03 -9.07
N GLY A 62 0.04 -3.70 -9.15
CA GLY A 62 -1.18 -2.95 -8.91
C GLY A 62 -1.26 -2.35 -7.53
N LEU A 63 -2.49 -2.05 -7.12
CA LEU A 63 -2.78 -1.14 -6.02
C LEU A 63 -2.18 -1.63 -4.70
N LEU A 64 -1.31 -0.83 -4.10
CA LEU A 64 -0.74 -1.04 -2.77
C LEU A 64 -0.88 0.27 -1.96
N PRO A 65 -1.91 0.40 -1.11
CA PRO A 65 -2.04 1.56 -0.26
C PRO A 65 -0.93 1.57 0.80
N LEU A 66 -0.22 2.70 0.87
CA LEU A 66 0.85 2.95 1.82
C LEU A 66 0.41 4.05 2.79
N CYS A 67 0.43 3.75 4.08
CA CYS A 67 0.12 4.67 5.15
C CYS A 67 1.40 5.31 5.69
N PHE A 68 1.39 6.63 5.88
CA PHE A 68 2.51 7.39 6.44
C PHE A 68 2.12 8.08 7.75
N GLY A 69 3.04 8.08 8.72
CA GLY A 69 2.86 8.73 10.00
C GLY A 69 1.59 8.29 10.75
N ALA A 70 0.73 9.24 11.13
CA ALA A 70 -0.50 8.95 11.87
C ALA A 70 -1.46 7.99 11.12
N ALA A 71 -1.44 7.98 9.78
CA ALA A 71 -2.28 7.11 8.97
C ALA A 71 -2.02 5.62 9.21
N THR A 72 -0.82 5.26 9.70
CA THR A 72 -0.48 3.87 10.03
C THR A 72 -1.36 3.28 11.14
N LYS A 73 -2.07 4.10 11.92
CA LYS A 73 -3.05 3.62 12.91
C LYS A 73 -4.23 2.90 12.25
N PHE A 74 -4.52 3.20 10.98
CA PHE A 74 -5.66 2.67 10.24
C PHE A 74 -5.28 1.53 9.29
N SER A 75 -4.01 1.12 9.23
CA SER A 75 -3.55 0.13 8.25
C SER A 75 -4.22 -1.23 8.46
N GLN A 76 -4.51 -1.62 9.71
CA GLN A 76 -5.20 -2.87 10.02
C GLN A 76 -6.63 -2.89 9.48
N LEU A 77 -7.35 -1.77 9.58
CA LEU A 77 -8.73 -1.68 9.12
C LEU A 77 -8.84 -1.90 7.60
N SER A 78 -7.82 -1.49 6.85
CA SER A 78 -7.75 -1.70 5.40
C SER A 78 -7.25 -3.10 5.00
N LEU A 79 -6.63 -3.86 5.91
CA LEU A 79 -6.24 -5.26 5.64
C LEU A 79 -7.48 -6.13 5.39
N ASP A 80 -8.51 -5.96 6.21
CA ASP A 80 -9.74 -6.76 6.17
C ASP A 80 -10.67 -6.39 5.02
N ALA A 81 -10.42 -5.28 4.33
CA ALA A 81 -11.27 -4.83 3.22
C ALA A 81 -11.21 -5.80 2.02
N ASP A 82 -12.33 -5.96 1.32
CA ASP A 82 -12.37 -6.79 0.10
C ASP A 82 -11.32 -6.37 -0.93
N LYS A 83 -10.73 -7.35 -1.62
CA LYS A 83 -9.69 -7.13 -2.61
C LYS A 83 -10.16 -7.58 -3.99
N ARG A 84 -9.87 -6.78 -5.02
CA ARG A 84 -10.25 -7.06 -6.41
C ARG A 84 -9.00 -7.26 -7.25
N TYR A 85 -9.00 -8.31 -8.07
CA TYR A 85 -7.84 -8.73 -8.87
C TYR A 85 -8.23 -9.04 -10.32
N LEU A 86 -7.29 -8.78 -11.22
CA LEU A 86 -7.24 -9.39 -12.55
C LEU A 86 -6.12 -10.43 -12.55
N ALA A 87 -6.43 -11.66 -12.96
CA ALA A 87 -5.49 -12.78 -12.99
C ALA A 87 -5.37 -13.34 -14.41
N THR A 88 -4.16 -13.74 -14.78
CA THR A 88 -3.88 -14.57 -15.96
C THR A 88 -3.40 -15.93 -15.50
N LEU A 89 -4.01 -16.99 -16.00
CA LEU A 89 -3.64 -18.36 -15.66
C LEU A 89 -2.93 -19.02 -16.85
N ALA A 90 -1.86 -19.76 -16.58
CA ALA A 90 -1.24 -20.66 -17.53
C ALA A 90 -1.87 -22.05 -17.38
N LEU A 91 -2.76 -22.40 -18.30
CA LEU A 91 -3.42 -23.71 -18.31
C LEU A 91 -2.46 -24.82 -18.75
N GLY A 92 -2.64 -26.01 -18.20
CA GLY A 92 -1.77 -27.16 -18.43
C GLY A 92 -0.43 -27.10 -17.69
N ILE A 93 -0.14 -26.01 -16.96
CA ILE A 93 1.10 -25.88 -16.18
C ILE A 93 0.77 -25.94 -14.70
N ARG A 94 1.49 -26.78 -13.95
CA ARG A 94 1.42 -26.83 -12.49
C ARG A 94 2.80 -26.55 -11.91
N THR A 95 2.87 -25.68 -10.91
CA THR A 95 4.13 -25.29 -10.26
C THR A 95 4.09 -25.56 -8.76
N THR A 96 5.26 -25.52 -8.10
CA THR A 96 5.38 -25.78 -6.64
C THR A 96 4.64 -24.76 -5.78
N THR A 97 4.55 -23.50 -6.22
CA THR A 97 3.94 -22.39 -5.47
C THR A 97 2.55 -22.03 -5.98
N GLY A 98 2.07 -22.67 -7.06
CA GLY A 98 0.79 -22.33 -7.70
C GLY A 98 0.85 -21.08 -8.58
N ASP A 99 2.02 -20.47 -8.72
CA ASP A 99 2.28 -19.30 -9.56
C ASP A 99 3.56 -19.46 -10.39
N ALA A 100 3.89 -18.45 -11.19
CA ALA A 100 5.07 -18.45 -12.06
C ALA A 100 6.42 -18.30 -11.32
N GLU A 101 6.44 -18.10 -9.99
CA GLU A 101 7.70 -18.02 -9.22
C GLU A 101 8.24 -19.41 -8.85
N GLY A 102 7.37 -20.43 -8.80
CA GLY A 102 7.73 -21.80 -8.47
C GLY A 102 8.26 -22.64 -9.63
N GLU A 103 8.91 -23.75 -9.30
CA GLU A 103 9.38 -24.73 -10.28
C GLU A 103 8.21 -25.49 -10.93
N VAL A 104 8.33 -25.82 -12.22
CA VAL A 104 7.31 -26.59 -12.94
C VAL A 104 7.33 -28.04 -12.47
N LEU A 105 6.19 -28.50 -11.97
CA LEU A 105 5.96 -29.89 -11.57
C LEU A 105 5.46 -30.72 -12.74
N GLU A 106 4.53 -30.18 -13.53
CA GLU A 106 3.87 -30.88 -14.63
C GLU A 106 3.53 -29.92 -15.78
N ARG A 107 3.52 -30.47 -16.99
CA ARG A 107 3.04 -29.81 -18.20
C ARG A 107 2.13 -30.77 -18.97
N HIS A 108 0.95 -30.30 -19.31
CA HIS A 108 -0.04 -31.00 -20.12
C HIS A 108 -0.40 -30.15 -21.35
N ASP A 109 -0.69 -30.80 -22.47
CA ASP A 109 -1.21 -30.13 -23.65
C ASP A 109 -2.66 -29.67 -23.42
N ALA A 110 -3.12 -28.70 -24.23
CA ALA A 110 -4.44 -28.09 -24.07
C ALA A 110 -5.60 -29.09 -24.10
N GLU A 111 -5.43 -30.23 -24.78
CA GLU A 111 -6.40 -31.31 -24.88
C GLU A 111 -6.57 -32.11 -23.57
N HIS A 112 -5.63 -32.00 -22.63
CA HIS A 112 -5.57 -32.80 -21.40
C HIS A 112 -5.56 -31.94 -20.12
N ILE A 113 -6.12 -30.73 -20.16
CA ILE A 113 -6.21 -29.88 -18.96
C ILE A 113 -7.20 -30.49 -17.96
N THR A 114 -6.70 -30.83 -16.77
CA THR A 114 -7.51 -31.30 -15.64
C THR A 114 -7.82 -30.16 -14.66
N PRO A 115 -8.87 -30.26 -13.84
CA PRO A 115 -9.08 -29.34 -12.72
C PRO A 115 -7.83 -29.30 -11.82
N GLY A 116 -7.30 -28.09 -11.59
CA GLY A 116 -6.05 -27.88 -10.85
C GLY A 116 -4.77 -27.89 -11.71
N GLY A 117 -4.88 -28.20 -13.01
CA GLY A 117 -3.80 -28.07 -13.99
C GLY A 117 -3.63 -26.64 -14.50
N ALA A 118 -3.47 -25.67 -13.60
CA ALA A 118 -3.19 -24.28 -13.95
C ALA A 118 -2.31 -23.60 -12.90
N SER A 119 -1.46 -22.68 -13.33
CA SER A 119 -0.67 -21.82 -12.46
C SER A 119 -0.95 -20.34 -12.72
N LEU A 120 -0.80 -19.51 -11.70
CA LEU A 120 -0.95 -18.08 -11.81
C LEU A 120 0.24 -17.47 -12.56
N ALA A 121 0.01 -17.00 -13.79
CA ALA A 121 1.04 -16.42 -14.63
C ALA A 121 1.22 -14.92 -14.37
N ALA A 122 0.14 -14.21 -14.05
CA ALA A 122 0.18 -12.80 -13.69
C ALA A 122 -0.98 -12.46 -12.77
N LEU A 123 -0.74 -11.54 -11.83
CA LEU A 123 -1.75 -11.02 -10.92
C LEU A 123 -1.65 -9.50 -10.83
N ARG A 124 -2.79 -8.82 -10.93
CA ARG A 124 -2.87 -7.37 -10.74
C ARG A 124 -4.00 -7.02 -9.80
N ARG A 125 -3.67 -6.39 -8.67
CA ARG A 125 -4.69 -5.85 -7.75
C ARG A 125 -5.26 -4.55 -8.31
N THR A 126 -6.54 -4.54 -8.61
CA THR A 126 -7.25 -3.40 -9.19
C THR A 126 -8.02 -2.59 -8.14
N GLY A 127 -8.25 -3.16 -6.96
CA GLY A 127 -8.92 -2.46 -5.86
C GLY A 127 -8.76 -3.09 -4.48
N SER A 128 -9.05 -2.28 -3.45
CA SER A 128 -9.05 -2.66 -2.03
C SER A 128 -10.08 -1.82 -1.28
N GLY A 129 -11.18 -2.42 -0.79
CA GLY A 129 -12.32 -1.69 -0.25
C GLY A 129 -12.91 -0.74 -1.30
N ASN A 130 -13.05 0.53 -0.96
CA ASN A 130 -13.43 1.61 -1.88
C ASN A 130 -12.28 2.08 -2.82
N LEU A 131 -11.03 1.66 -2.57
CA LEU A 131 -9.88 2.14 -3.33
C LEU A 131 -9.75 1.43 -4.67
N THR A 132 -9.30 2.17 -5.68
CA THR A 132 -8.97 1.69 -7.01
C THR A 132 -7.58 2.18 -7.41
N LEU A 133 -7.11 1.81 -8.60
CA LEU A 133 -5.88 2.36 -9.19
C LEU A 133 -6.00 3.84 -9.59
N ASP A 134 -7.20 4.43 -9.53
CA ASP A 134 -7.39 5.84 -9.87
C ASP A 134 -6.72 6.76 -8.85
N GLY A 135 -5.92 7.70 -9.37
CA GLY A 135 -5.04 8.54 -8.56
C GLY A 135 -3.87 7.79 -7.92
N SER A 136 -3.54 6.58 -8.39
CA SER A 136 -2.32 5.89 -7.97
C SER A 136 -1.09 6.40 -8.71
N ILE A 137 0.09 6.18 -8.13
CA ILE A 137 1.37 6.55 -8.74
C ILE A 137 2.34 5.36 -8.74
N THR A 138 3.17 5.26 -9.77
CA THR A 138 4.26 4.29 -9.82
C THR A 138 5.46 4.78 -9.01
N LEU A 139 6.37 3.87 -8.61
CA LEU A 139 7.62 4.26 -7.96
C LEU A 139 8.49 5.16 -8.85
N SER A 140 8.54 4.88 -10.15
CA SER A 140 9.27 5.72 -11.11
C SER A 140 8.65 7.11 -11.25
N GLY A 141 7.31 7.20 -11.27
CA GLY A 141 6.60 8.48 -11.27
C GLY A 141 6.89 9.29 -10.01
N LEU A 142 6.86 8.65 -8.83
CA LEU A 142 7.19 9.31 -7.56
C LEU A 142 8.65 9.79 -7.52
N GLU A 143 9.57 9.00 -8.07
CA GLU A 143 11.00 9.32 -8.16
C GLU A 143 11.28 10.50 -9.08
N ALA A 144 10.55 10.59 -10.20
CA ALA A 144 10.67 11.68 -11.18
C ALA A 144 10.13 13.03 -10.67
N LEU A 145 9.26 13.04 -9.66
CA LEU A 145 8.74 14.28 -9.10
C LEU A 145 9.81 15.04 -8.29
N PRO A 146 9.81 16.39 -8.36
CA PRO A 146 10.56 17.23 -7.43
C PRO A 146 10.21 16.88 -5.99
N GLU A 147 11.20 16.90 -5.10
CA GLU A 147 11.05 16.42 -3.72
C GLU A 147 9.93 17.15 -2.97
N GLU A 148 9.82 18.46 -3.19
CA GLU A 148 8.81 19.34 -2.60
C GLU A 148 7.38 18.97 -3.03
N GLN A 149 7.21 18.34 -4.19
CA GLN A 149 5.91 17.95 -4.72
C GLN A 149 5.46 16.57 -4.25
N ARG A 150 6.38 15.67 -3.87
CA ARG A 150 6.03 14.27 -3.53
C ARG A 150 5.00 14.15 -2.41
N ALA A 151 5.11 14.98 -1.39
CA ALA A 151 4.20 14.95 -0.24
C ALA A 151 2.78 15.42 -0.59
N THR A 152 2.60 16.17 -1.68
CA THR A 152 1.27 16.64 -2.13
C THR A 152 0.38 15.51 -2.63
N LEU A 153 0.97 14.35 -2.96
CA LEU A 153 0.24 13.13 -3.36
C LEU A 153 -0.38 12.38 -2.17
N LEU A 154 0.01 12.72 -0.94
CA LEU A 154 -0.54 12.08 0.25
C LEU A 154 -1.98 12.57 0.45
N THR A 155 -2.92 11.62 0.38
CA THR A 155 -4.34 11.87 0.63
C THR A 155 -4.71 11.65 2.09
N SER A 156 -5.91 12.10 2.48
CA SER A 156 -6.44 11.91 3.83
C SER A 156 -6.44 10.42 4.23
N PRO A 157 -6.04 10.07 5.46
CA PRO A 157 -6.18 8.71 5.99
C PRO A 157 -7.61 8.17 5.93
N ASP A 158 -8.60 9.05 5.97
CA ASP A 158 -10.03 8.69 5.92
C ASP A 158 -10.42 7.97 4.64
N ARG A 159 -9.63 8.10 3.58
CA ARG A 159 -9.86 7.38 2.33
C ARG A 159 -9.86 5.86 2.53
N LEU A 160 -9.13 5.36 3.53
CA LEU A 160 -9.10 3.95 3.93
C LEU A 160 -10.36 3.49 4.68
N LEU A 161 -11.16 4.45 5.15
CA LEU A 161 -12.26 4.26 6.09
C LEU A 161 -13.59 4.75 5.49
N ALA A 162 -13.66 4.96 4.18
CA ALA A 162 -14.81 5.62 3.57
C ALA A 162 -16.12 4.84 3.75
N ASP A 163 -16.04 3.53 3.95
CA ASP A 163 -17.19 2.66 4.21
C ASP A 163 -17.80 2.91 5.60
N ALA A 164 -17.05 3.50 6.54
CA ALA A 164 -17.56 3.85 7.85
C ALA A 164 -18.38 5.17 7.80
N PRO A 165 -19.55 5.24 8.47
CA PRO A 165 -20.36 6.46 8.56
C PRO A 165 -19.57 7.65 9.13
N GLU A 166 -19.89 8.84 8.62
CA GLU A 166 -19.33 10.10 9.11
C GLU A 166 -20.21 10.72 10.19
N LEU A 167 -19.58 11.16 11.28
CA LEU A 167 -20.21 11.94 12.35
C LEU A 167 -19.46 13.26 12.53
N ARG A 168 -20.20 14.38 12.52
CA ARG A 168 -19.66 15.70 12.85
C ARG A 168 -20.09 16.12 14.24
N LEU A 169 -19.12 16.45 15.07
CA LEU A 169 -19.34 17.01 16.40
C LEU A 169 -19.23 18.55 16.33
N PRO A 170 -20.12 19.28 17.02
CA PRO A 170 -19.94 20.72 17.21
C PRO A 170 -18.71 21.00 18.09
N ALA A 171 -18.20 22.23 18.04
CA ALA A 171 -16.99 22.65 18.77
C ALA A 171 -17.01 22.29 20.27
N SER A 172 -18.16 22.48 20.92
CA SER A 172 -18.35 22.19 22.34
C SER A 172 -18.16 20.71 22.69
N GLU A 173 -18.50 19.80 21.77
CA GLU A 173 -18.38 18.36 21.97
C GLU A 173 -17.05 17.80 21.46
N ALA A 174 -16.47 18.38 20.40
CA ALA A 174 -15.19 17.96 19.85
C ALA A 174 -14.06 18.04 20.90
N ALA A 175 -13.97 19.14 21.66
CA ALA A 175 -12.96 19.30 22.71
C ALA A 175 -13.06 18.22 23.79
N ARG A 176 -14.29 17.85 24.19
CA ARG A 176 -14.56 16.80 25.19
C ARG A 176 -14.26 15.41 24.64
N PHE A 177 -14.57 15.17 23.38
CA PHE A 177 -14.27 13.90 22.72
C PHE A 177 -12.76 13.66 22.62
N LEU A 178 -11.99 14.67 22.24
CA LEU A 178 -10.52 14.60 22.16
C LEU A 178 -9.85 14.35 23.53
N SER A 179 -10.51 14.70 24.64
CA SER A 179 -10.05 14.37 26.00
C SER A 179 -10.50 12.99 26.49
N GLY A 180 -11.07 12.15 25.62
CA GLY A 180 -11.49 10.78 25.93
C GLY A 180 -12.90 10.65 26.51
N LEU A 181 -13.70 11.72 26.57
CA LEU A 181 -15.07 11.65 27.08
C LEU A 181 -16.02 11.10 25.99
N ARG A 182 -16.67 9.97 26.27
CA ARG A 182 -17.71 9.36 25.39
C ARG A 182 -18.86 10.33 25.14
N ARG A 183 -19.38 10.40 23.92
CA ARG A 183 -20.48 11.29 23.50
C ARG A 183 -21.70 10.48 23.07
N ARG A 184 -22.90 10.95 23.44
CA ARG A 184 -24.13 10.49 22.83
C ARG A 184 -24.36 11.32 21.57
N VAL A 185 -24.69 10.65 20.48
CA VAL A 185 -24.96 11.26 19.18
C VAL A 185 -26.31 10.74 18.70
N ASP A 186 -27.00 11.55 17.90
CA ASP A 186 -28.23 11.13 17.22
C ASP A 186 -27.84 10.55 15.85
N ALA A 187 -27.44 9.29 15.85
CA ALA A 187 -27.01 8.56 14.65
C ALA A 187 -27.31 7.06 14.79
N PRO A 188 -27.48 6.33 13.67
CA PRO A 188 -27.64 4.88 13.70
C PRO A 188 -26.46 4.17 14.36
N ASP A 189 -26.73 3.04 14.99
CA ASP A 189 -25.67 2.18 15.54
C ASP A 189 -24.78 1.64 14.42
N ALA A 190 -23.47 1.79 14.61
CA ALA A 190 -22.45 1.26 13.72
C ALA A 190 -21.27 0.76 14.56
N GLU A 191 -20.62 -0.32 14.11
CA GLU A 191 -19.43 -0.85 14.77
C GLU A 191 -18.31 0.19 14.84
N ARG A 192 -18.17 0.99 13.76
CA ARG A 192 -17.16 2.03 13.62
C ARG A 192 -17.74 3.24 12.92
N VAL A 193 -17.24 4.41 13.29
CA VAL A 193 -17.63 5.71 12.72
C VAL A 193 -16.38 6.58 12.56
N ARG A 194 -16.37 7.43 11.54
CA ARG A 194 -15.37 8.48 11.36
C ARG A 194 -15.91 9.74 12.04
N VAL A 195 -15.15 10.29 12.98
CA VAL A 195 -15.58 11.45 13.77
C VAL A 195 -14.77 12.68 13.35
N TYR A 196 -15.47 13.77 13.05
CA TYR A 196 -14.91 15.05 12.63
C TYR A 196 -15.36 16.16 13.58
N GLY A 197 -14.47 17.13 13.80
CA GLY A 197 -14.79 18.39 14.48
C GLY A 197 -15.02 19.53 13.49
N PRO A 198 -15.35 20.73 13.98
CA PRO A 198 -15.34 21.96 13.19
C PRO A 198 -13.94 22.35 12.71
#